data_AF-G1Q9H8-F1
#
_entry.id   AF-G1Q9H8-F1
#
_cell.length_a   1.000
_cell.length_b   1.000
_cell.length_c   1.000
_cell.angle_alpha   90.00
_cell.angle_beta   90.00
_cell.angle_gamma   90.00
#
_symmetry.space_group_name_H-M   'P 1'
#
loop_
_entity.id
_entity.type
_entity.pdbx_description
1 polymer ?
#
loop_
_entity_poly.entity_id
_entity_poly.type
_entity_poly.pdbx_seq_one_letter_code
_entity_poly.pdbx_strand_id
1 'polypeptide(L)'
;VKTLSPVASDDNLYMHLVDGIMLNQVMLEIDPRPNQHFHQHVNNDVNLRIENLTILVRHIENFYQEVLQQRIIMSLPDVLVIGKHRCLEMKKTLVLVLGCAVQCDRKGFIDKIHQLDIETQAGTLAHIREVTPDQESLFDLQWLEVPDMALEKVESLSSNMTFHLRRLVIEELVVTLTQEWNTSSHPHLAVELADTKATLCGVRQELEEKTKHLADTRHEVVQLVLELQEAQHNNMELVASTQSAHAARPELDSLREKASRVERLEMEAMGLRQKQKDVVDLSAARMKELVEDNYTSMDTKGLLQEQLTVAWSRVDKLYELEEENVQLKSKLYCLQLAPDTDQKHLEELREENLALKAAQGQSVEDSNHLRWELEQLSEASSCFLKLDQEKQSFPGTIQGLRDASLALQESSLQSREVEEENQ
;
A
#
# COMPACT_ATOMS: atom_id res chain seq x y z
N VAL A 1 11.40 84.85 24.40
CA VAL A 1 11.79 86.00 25.25
C VAL A 1 10.61 86.88 25.65
N LYS A 2 9.86 87.50 24.72
CA LYS A 2 8.66 88.31 25.05
C LYS A 2 7.59 87.54 25.84
N THR A 3 7.47 86.23 25.61
CA THR A 3 6.57 85.32 26.34
C THR A 3 7.03 84.95 27.76
N LEU A 4 8.28 85.27 28.12
CA LEU A 4 8.90 84.87 29.39
C LEU A 4 9.07 86.04 30.35
N SER A 5 9.17 87.27 29.85
CA SER A 5 9.18 88.46 30.69
C SER A 5 8.36 89.58 30.02
N PRO A 6 7.29 90.08 30.67
CA PRO A 6 6.33 91.02 30.08
C PRO A 6 6.81 92.48 30.05
N VAL A 7 8.11 92.74 30.27
CA VAL A 7 8.62 94.07 30.63
C VAL A 7 9.03 94.93 29.41
N ALA A 8 9.09 94.39 28.19
CA ALA A 8 9.63 95.15 27.05
C ALA A 8 8.54 95.73 26.14
N SER A 9 8.39 97.06 26.15
CA SER A 9 7.81 97.81 25.02
C SER A 9 8.72 97.67 23.78
N ASP A 10 8.13 97.55 22.59
CA ASP A 10 8.84 97.18 21.36
C ASP A 10 10.04 98.08 21.00
N ASP A 11 10.02 99.36 21.39
CA ASP A 11 11.00 100.36 20.94
C ASP A 11 12.41 100.24 21.56
N ASN A 12 12.63 99.41 22.59
CA ASN A 12 13.95 99.25 23.25
C ASN A 12 14.35 97.80 23.54
N LEU A 13 13.71 96.80 22.91
CA LEU A 13 13.95 95.39 23.18
C LEU A 13 15.43 94.97 23.03
N TYR A 14 16.11 95.46 21.99
CA TYR A 14 17.51 95.12 21.77
C TYR A 14 18.42 95.63 22.90
N MET A 15 18.17 96.83 23.43
CA MET A 15 18.96 97.39 24.53
C MET A 15 18.77 96.58 25.82
N HIS A 16 17.55 96.12 26.09
CA HIS A 16 17.27 95.23 27.21
C HIS A 16 17.90 93.84 27.08
N LEU A 17 18.08 93.33 25.86
CA LEU A 17 18.80 92.09 25.60
C LEU A 17 20.30 92.25 25.79
N VAL A 18 20.87 93.37 25.31
CA VAL A 18 22.31 93.67 25.40
C VAL A 18 22.77 93.91 26.85
N ASP A 19 21.86 94.34 27.74
CA ASP A 19 22.14 94.43 29.18
C ASP A 19 22.38 93.06 29.84
N GLY A 20 21.98 91.96 29.17
CA GLY A 20 22.16 90.59 29.64
C GLY A 20 21.26 90.19 30.83
N ILE A 21 20.60 91.15 31.49
CA ILE A 21 19.75 90.92 32.68
C ILE A 21 18.60 89.97 32.34
N MET A 22 17.84 90.29 31.29
CA MET A 22 16.65 89.50 30.90
C MET A 22 17.03 88.08 30.48
N LEU A 23 18.14 87.93 29.75
CA LEU A 23 18.58 86.62 29.28
C LEU A 23 19.14 85.75 30.42
N ASN A 24 19.88 86.34 31.37
CA ASN A 24 20.32 85.62 32.55
C ASN A 24 19.14 85.20 33.45
N GLN A 25 18.10 86.03 33.58
CA GLN A 25 16.86 85.64 34.28
C GLN A 25 16.19 84.44 33.60
N VAL A 26 16.05 84.49 32.27
CA VAL A 26 15.50 83.36 31.49
C VAL A 26 16.37 82.11 31.66
N MET A 27 17.70 82.25 31.64
CA MET A 27 18.59 81.11 31.81
C MET A 27 18.52 80.51 33.22
N LEU A 28 18.30 81.32 34.27
CA LEU A 28 18.00 80.81 35.62
C LEU A 28 16.65 80.09 35.71
N GLU A 29 15.64 80.52 34.94
CA GLU A 29 14.37 79.79 34.83
C GLU A 29 14.52 78.45 34.10
N ILE A 30 15.49 78.34 33.20
CA ILE A 30 15.79 77.10 32.48
C ILE A 30 16.63 76.17 33.38
N ASP A 31 17.70 76.69 33.96
CA ASP A 31 18.63 75.97 34.80
C ASP A 31 18.94 76.74 36.10
N PRO A 32 18.41 76.31 37.25
CA PRO A 32 18.59 77.00 38.53
C PRO A 32 19.92 76.67 39.23
N ARG A 33 20.80 75.87 38.62
CA ARG A 33 22.02 75.34 39.29
C ARG A 33 23.18 76.32 39.49
N PRO A 34 23.48 77.31 38.61
CA PRO A 34 24.65 78.15 38.83
C PRO A 34 24.44 79.16 39.96
N ASN A 35 25.43 79.27 40.83
CA ASN A 35 25.46 80.21 41.96
C ASN A 35 26.05 81.59 41.58
N GLN A 36 26.14 81.92 40.29
CA GLN A 36 26.73 83.18 39.85
C GLN A 36 25.67 84.27 39.74
N HIS A 37 25.86 85.35 40.51
CA HIS A 37 24.99 86.52 40.44
C HIS A 37 25.42 87.44 39.31
N PHE A 38 24.45 87.88 38.49
CA PHE A 38 24.64 88.92 37.47
C PHE A 38 24.20 90.29 38.02
N HIS A 39 24.69 91.35 37.39
CA HIS A 39 24.40 92.73 37.78
C HIS A 39 22.96 93.10 37.42
N GLN A 40 22.15 93.44 38.42
CA GLN A 40 20.74 93.84 38.21
C GLN A 40 20.58 95.29 37.72
N HIS A 41 21.62 96.11 37.87
CA HIS A 41 21.61 97.52 37.50
C HIS A 41 22.84 97.85 36.65
N VAL A 42 22.67 97.82 35.33
CA VAL A 42 23.76 97.98 34.36
C VAL A 42 23.96 99.44 33.95
N ASN A 43 22.92 100.29 34.02
CA ASN A 43 23.01 101.74 33.77
C ASN A 43 23.79 102.15 32.51
N ASN A 44 23.66 101.39 31.41
CA ASN A 44 24.41 101.57 30.14
C ASN A 44 25.94 101.42 30.25
N ASP A 45 26.49 100.87 31.34
CA ASP A 45 27.92 100.59 31.44
C ASP A 45 28.31 99.39 30.56
N VAL A 46 29.21 99.63 29.60
CA VAL A 46 29.67 98.61 28.64
C VAL A 46 30.40 97.46 29.33
N ASN A 47 31.12 97.71 30.43
CA ASN A 47 31.84 96.67 31.15
C ASN A 47 30.88 95.75 31.90
N LEU A 48 29.86 96.31 32.56
CA LEU A 48 28.82 95.53 33.24
C LEU A 48 27.97 94.72 32.25
N ARG A 49 27.74 95.25 31.04
CA ARG A 49 27.10 94.50 29.93
C ARG A 49 27.94 93.30 29.50
N ILE A 50 29.22 93.53 29.26
CA ILE A 50 30.17 92.48 28.87
C ILE A 50 30.19 91.42 29.97
N GLU A 51 30.32 91.80 31.24
CA GLU A 51 30.34 90.86 32.35
C GLU A 51 29.05 90.03 32.42
N ASN A 52 27.87 90.66 32.37
CA ASN A 52 26.58 89.97 32.35
C ASN A 52 26.43 88.98 31.18
N LEU A 53 26.89 89.37 29.99
CA LEU A 53 26.85 88.51 28.80
C LEU A 53 27.89 87.38 28.87
N THR A 54 29.05 87.61 29.47
CA THR A 54 30.05 86.57 29.74
C THR A 54 29.50 85.54 30.74
N ILE A 55 28.81 85.99 31.79
CA ILE A 55 28.11 85.11 32.73
C ILE A 55 27.09 84.25 31.98
N LEU A 56 26.30 84.87 31.10
CA LEU A 56 25.29 84.18 30.31
C LEU A 56 25.90 83.12 29.38
N VAL A 57 26.90 83.49 28.57
CA VAL A 57 27.56 82.56 27.64
C VAL A 57 28.17 81.38 28.38
N ARG A 58 28.82 81.63 29.52
CA ARG A 58 29.37 80.56 30.37
C ARG A 58 28.29 79.66 30.96
N HIS A 59 27.16 80.22 31.38
CA HIS A 59 26.03 79.42 31.88
C HIS A 59 25.45 78.54 30.77
N ILE A 60 25.28 79.08 29.56
CA ILE A 60 24.82 78.32 28.38
C ILE A 60 25.79 77.16 28.09
N GLU A 61 27.10 77.43 28.02
CA GLU A 61 28.12 76.41 27.78
C GLU A 61 28.06 75.29 28.82
N ASN A 62 28.03 75.65 30.10
CA ASN A 62 27.94 74.68 31.19
C ASN A 62 26.65 73.87 31.14
N PHE A 63 25.52 74.48 30.75
CA PHE A 63 24.26 73.76 30.63
C PHE A 63 24.32 72.69 29.52
N TYR A 64 24.83 73.06 28.34
CA TYR A 64 25.03 72.10 27.25
C TYR A 64 25.98 70.98 27.66
N GLN A 65 27.11 71.31 28.26
CA GLN A 65 28.14 70.33 28.58
C GLN A 65 27.78 69.44 29.77
N GLU A 66 27.26 70.00 30.86
CA GLU A 66 27.02 69.27 32.12
C GLU A 66 25.62 68.65 32.21
N VAL A 67 24.59 69.29 31.64
CA VAL A 67 23.20 68.77 31.68
C VAL A 67 22.89 67.95 30.46
N LEU A 68 23.01 68.59 29.28
CA LEU A 68 22.62 67.96 28.04
C LEU A 68 23.65 66.94 27.58
N GLN A 69 24.85 66.92 28.19
CA GLN A 69 25.98 66.10 27.75
C GLN A 69 26.25 66.34 26.27
N GLN A 70 26.24 67.59 25.83
CA GLN A 70 26.48 68.01 24.45
C GLN A 70 27.56 69.09 24.42
N ARG A 71 28.47 69.02 23.46
CA ARG A 71 29.47 70.04 23.19
C ARG A 71 29.00 70.95 22.06
N ILE A 72 28.96 72.26 22.33
CA ILE A 72 28.71 73.28 21.30
C ILE A 72 29.94 73.34 20.39
N ILE A 73 29.75 73.05 19.11
CA ILE A 73 30.84 73.04 18.13
C ILE A 73 30.87 74.36 17.34
N MET A 74 29.72 75.01 17.14
CA MET A 74 29.64 76.30 16.47
C MET A 74 30.41 77.39 17.23
N SER A 75 30.78 78.47 16.54
CA SER A 75 31.40 79.63 17.19
C SER A 75 30.47 80.21 18.27
N LEU A 76 30.98 80.29 19.48
CA LEU A 76 30.29 80.89 20.62
C LEU A 76 30.08 82.39 20.39
N PRO A 77 29.01 82.99 20.94
CA PRO A 77 28.74 84.42 20.74
C PRO A 77 29.85 85.29 21.31
N ASP A 78 30.40 86.19 20.48
CA ASP A 78 31.44 87.11 20.93
C ASP A 78 30.82 88.28 21.71
N VAL A 79 31.00 88.25 23.03
CA VAL A 79 30.48 89.24 23.98
C VAL A 79 30.99 90.66 23.69
N LEU A 80 32.21 90.82 23.20
CA LEU A 80 32.78 92.14 22.87
C LEU A 80 32.12 92.74 21.62
N VAL A 81 31.64 91.89 20.71
CA VAL A 81 30.95 92.30 19.47
C VAL A 81 29.48 92.58 19.72
N ILE A 82 28.84 91.85 20.65
CA ILE A 82 27.44 92.09 21.06
C ILE A 82 27.28 93.52 21.62
N GLY A 83 28.24 93.98 22.44
CA GLY A 83 28.23 95.33 23.02
C GLY A 83 28.36 96.47 21.99
N LYS A 84 28.77 96.18 20.74
CA LYS A 84 29.07 97.17 19.68
C LYS A 84 28.04 97.20 18.53
N HIS A 85 26.81 96.72 18.78
CA HIS A 85 25.65 96.79 17.86
C HIS A 85 25.74 95.93 16.60
N ARG A 86 25.92 94.61 16.76
CA ARG A 86 25.62 93.64 15.69
C ARG A 86 24.50 92.69 16.12
N CYS A 87 23.38 92.74 15.40
CA CYS A 87 22.23 91.85 15.64
C CYS A 87 22.56 90.36 15.45
N LEU A 88 23.63 90.03 14.72
CA LEU A 88 23.98 88.65 14.38
C LEU A 88 24.48 87.84 15.58
N GLU A 89 25.36 88.39 16.42
CA GLU A 89 25.87 87.69 17.61
C GLU A 89 24.77 87.58 18.69
N MET A 90 23.88 88.57 18.77
CA MET A 90 22.69 88.49 19.61
C MET A 90 21.74 87.38 19.14
N LYS A 91 21.58 87.20 17.82
CA LYS A 91 20.81 86.08 17.27
C LYS A 91 21.40 84.74 17.72
N LYS A 92 22.72 84.55 17.62
CA LYS A 92 23.37 83.31 18.10
C LYS A 92 23.09 83.07 19.58
N THR A 93 23.22 84.10 20.42
CA THR A 93 22.92 84.02 21.85
C THR A 93 21.48 83.58 22.10
N LEU A 94 20.51 84.16 21.39
CA LEU A 94 19.10 83.82 21.51
C LEU A 94 18.80 82.39 21.03
N VAL A 95 19.44 81.93 19.96
CA VAL A 95 19.29 80.57 19.42
C VAL A 95 19.82 79.54 20.42
N LEU A 96 20.97 79.80 21.05
CA LEU A 96 21.51 78.92 22.09
C LEU A 96 20.61 78.89 23.34
N VAL A 97 20.13 80.04 23.83
CA VAL A 97 19.17 80.08 24.96
C VAL A 97 17.87 79.35 24.62
N LEU A 98 17.38 79.48 23.37
CA LEU A 98 16.21 78.75 22.89
C LEU A 98 16.47 77.24 22.88
N GLY A 99 17.64 76.81 22.43
CA GLY A 99 18.06 75.41 22.49
C GLY A 99 18.09 74.87 23.92
N CYS A 100 18.64 75.63 24.87
CA CYS A 100 18.55 75.29 26.29
C CYS A 100 17.09 75.16 26.76
N ALA A 101 16.22 76.10 26.39
CA ALA A 101 14.82 76.11 26.82
C ALA A 101 14.01 74.92 26.29
N VAL A 102 14.26 74.49 25.05
CA VAL A 102 13.53 73.39 24.41
C VAL A 102 14.07 72.03 24.86
N GLN A 103 15.35 71.93 25.17
CA GLN A 103 15.99 70.67 25.61
C GLN A 103 16.02 70.48 27.13
N CYS A 104 15.58 71.46 27.92
CA CYS A 104 15.49 71.29 29.37
C CYS A 104 14.33 70.36 29.76
N ASP A 105 14.44 69.71 30.93
CA ASP A 105 13.41 68.80 31.45
C ASP A 105 12.06 69.47 31.79
N ARG A 106 11.99 70.81 31.70
CA ARG A 106 10.79 71.60 32.02
C ARG A 106 9.90 71.76 30.78
N LYS A 107 8.78 71.04 30.74
CA LYS A 107 7.81 71.05 29.62
C LYS A 107 7.15 72.41 29.31
N GLY A 108 7.22 73.39 30.21
CA GLY A 108 6.51 74.66 30.08
C GLY A 108 6.99 75.58 28.95
N PHE A 109 8.21 75.40 28.41
CA PHE A 109 8.72 76.26 27.34
C PHE A 109 8.22 75.84 25.96
N ILE A 110 8.09 74.54 25.70
CA ILE A 110 7.56 74.00 24.45
C ILE A 110 6.08 74.39 24.30
N ASP A 111 5.29 74.30 25.38
CA ASP A 111 3.88 74.71 25.36
C ASP A 111 3.72 76.20 25.04
N LYS A 112 4.63 77.05 25.55
CA LYS A 112 4.65 78.49 25.22
C LYS A 112 4.98 78.75 23.75
N ILE A 113 5.77 77.91 23.09
CA ILE A 113 6.05 78.00 21.65
C ILE A 113 4.81 77.61 20.84
N HIS A 114 4.09 76.56 21.24
CA HIS A 114 2.85 76.12 20.59
C HIS A 114 1.68 77.13 20.69
N GLN A 115 1.76 78.08 21.63
CA GLN A 115 0.77 79.15 21.78
C GLN A 115 1.06 80.38 20.91
N LEU A 116 2.21 80.43 20.22
CA LEU A 116 2.55 81.51 19.28
C LEU A 116 1.79 81.36 17.97
N ASP A 117 1.78 82.41 17.14
CA ASP A 117 1.26 82.35 15.78
C ASP A 117 2.08 81.41 14.87
N ILE A 118 1.45 80.90 13.83
CA ILE A 118 1.99 79.85 12.94
C ILE A 118 3.31 80.30 12.26
N GLU A 119 3.41 81.58 11.88
CA GLU A 119 4.61 82.12 11.24
C GLU A 119 5.79 82.15 12.22
N THR A 120 5.57 82.63 13.44
CA THR A 120 6.58 82.65 14.50
C THR A 120 6.96 81.24 14.94
N GLN A 121 6.01 80.29 14.98
CA GLN A 121 6.31 78.88 15.24
C GLN A 121 7.25 78.30 14.18
N ALA A 122 6.96 78.50 12.89
CA ALA A 122 7.80 78.00 11.80
C ALA A 122 9.22 78.60 11.85
N GLY A 123 9.34 79.91 12.11
CA GLY A 123 10.64 80.58 12.28
C GLY A 123 11.41 80.07 13.50
N THR A 124 10.73 79.85 14.63
CA THR A 124 11.33 79.32 15.86
C THR A 124 11.82 77.88 15.65
N LEU A 125 11.03 77.04 14.96
CA LEU A 125 11.40 75.66 14.63
C LEU A 125 12.62 75.58 13.71
N ALA A 126 12.77 76.50 12.75
CA ALA A 126 13.96 76.59 11.92
C ALA A 126 15.22 76.84 12.77
N HIS A 127 15.13 77.71 13.77
CA HIS A 127 16.23 77.98 14.70
C HIS A 127 16.48 76.88 15.73
N ILE A 128 15.43 76.15 16.17
CA ILE A 128 15.60 74.97 17.03
C ILE A 128 16.40 73.90 16.30
N ARG A 129 16.13 73.69 15.00
CA ARG A 129 16.89 72.73 14.18
C ARG A 129 18.38 73.05 14.15
N GLU A 130 18.77 74.33 14.20
CA GLU A 130 20.19 74.73 14.27
C GLU A 130 20.88 74.27 15.57
N VAL A 131 20.11 73.93 16.62
CA VAL A 131 20.59 73.56 17.96
C VAL A 131 19.96 72.26 18.47
N THR A 132 19.76 71.27 17.59
CA THR A 132 19.30 69.90 17.95
C THR A 132 20.34 68.83 17.60
N PRO A 133 20.40 67.72 18.36
CA PRO A 133 21.29 66.59 18.07
C PRO A 133 20.82 65.91 16.77
N ASP A 134 21.57 66.16 15.69
CA ASP A 134 21.46 65.65 14.30
C ASP A 134 22.03 66.66 13.28
N GLN A 135 22.59 67.79 13.74
CA GLN A 135 23.23 68.81 12.89
C GLN A 135 24.70 69.03 13.28
N GLU A 136 25.51 69.54 12.35
CA GLU A 136 26.96 69.84 12.49
C GLU A 136 27.33 70.88 13.58
N SER A 137 26.35 71.36 14.37
CA SER A 137 26.49 72.44 15.35
C SER A 137 26.67 71.96 16.79
N LEU A 138 26.15 70.78 17.15
CA LEU A 138 26.18 70.19 18.49
C LEU A 138 26.70 68.75 18.43
N PHE A 139 27.65 68.41 19.31
CA PHE A 139 28.15 67.05 19.46
C PHE A 139 27.59 66.45 20.75
N ASP A 140 26.68 65.50 20.68
CA ASP A 140 26.29 64.73 21.87
C ASP A 140 27.54 63.99 22.43
N LEU A 141 27.65 63.79 23.73
CA LEU A 141 28.78 63.16 24.44
C LEU A 141 28.40 61.79 24.99
N GLN A 142 27.12 61.41 24.96
CA GLN A 142 26.63 60.11 25.42
C GLN A 142 27.03 58.94 24.48
N TRP A 143 27.62 59.22 23.31
CA TRP A 143 28.11 58.20 22.35
C TRP A 143 29.22 57.30 22.86
N LEU A 144 29.86 57.62 23.99
CA LEU A 144 30.90 56.77 24.55
C LEU A 144 30.33 55.45 25.09
N GLU A 145 29.02 55.37 25.28
CA GLU A 145 28.29 54.15 25.63
C GLU A 145 27.64 53.58 24.36
N VAL A 146 28.31 52.62 23.73
CA VAL A 146 27.89 52.01 22.45
C VAL A 146 26.97 50.80 22.69
N PRO A 147 25.69 50.83 22.29
CA PRO A 147 24.95 49.63 21.89
C PRO A 147 24.87 49.53 20.35
N ASP A 148 24.61 48.33 19.83
CA ASP A 148 24.49 47.98 18.40
C ASP A 148 23.86 49.08 17.53
N MET A 149 24.69 49.87 16.87
CA MET A 149 24.26 50.91 15.91
C MET A 149 24.38 50.39 14.47
N ALA A 150 23.35 50.62 13.67
CA ALA A 150 23.35 50.32 12.24
C ALA A 150 24.48 51.08 11.50
N LEU A 151 25.09 50.44 10.50
CA LEU A 151 26.27 50.94 9.77
C LEU A 151 26.09 52.34 9.17
N GLU A 152 24.90 52.65 8.65
CA GLU A 152 24.57 53.98 8.08
C GLU A 152 24.67 55.12 9.11
N LYS A 153 24.33 54.85 10.38
CA LYS A 153 24.47 55.84 11.47
C LYS A 153 25.94 56.04 11.84
N VAL A 154 26.73 54.97 11.82
CA VAL A 154 28.18 55.03 12.09
C VAL A 154 28.91 55.84 11.02
N GLU A 155 28.54 55.69 9.75
CA GLU A 155 29.14 56.44 8.64
C GLU A 155 28.85 57.95 8.72
N SER A 156 27.59 58.33 9.00
CA SER A 156 27.22 59.74 9.16
C SER A 156 27.93 60.37 10.38
N LEU A 157 28.03 59.62 11.48
CA LEU A 157 28.76 60.04 12.68
C LEU A 157 30.26 60.20 12.44
N SER A 158 30.89 59.24 11.76
CA SER A 158 32.32 59.32 11.43
C SER A 158 32.65 60.52 10.53
N SER A 159 31.73 60.85 9.61
CA SER A 159 31.83 62.01 8.72
C SER A 159 31.73 63.32 9.51
N ASN A 160 30.76 63.43 10.42
CA ASN A 160 30.60 64.60 11.29
C ASN A 160 31.83 64.78 12.21
N MET A 161 32.30 63.71 12.85
CA MET A 161 33.49 63.75 13.72
C MET A 161 34.75 64.18 12.95
N THR A 162 34.95 63.68 11.73
CA THR A 162 36.07 64.08 10.86
C THR A 162 36.00 65.56 10.49
N PHE A 163 34.80 66.07 10.18
CA PHE A 163 34.60 67.49 9.88
C PHE A 163 34.90 68.37 11.12
N HIS A 164 34.45 67.96 12.30
CA HIS A 164 34.69 68.71 13.55
C HIS A 164 36.16 68.72 13.97
N LEU A 165 36.84 67.57 13.89
CA LEU A 165 38.28 67.50 14.16
C LEU A 165 39.08 68.39 13.21
N ARG A 166 38.72 68.42 11.92
CA ARG A 166 39.34 69.34 10.95
C ARG A 166 39.12 70.80 11.33
N ARG A 167 37.92 71.18 11.76
CA ARG A 167 37.62 72.57 12.15
C ARG A 167 38.37 73.01 13.40
N LEU A 168 38.39 72.17 14.45
CA LEU A 168 39.12 72.44 15.68
C LEU A 168 40.62 72.64 15.42
N VAL A 169 41.22 71.76 14.60
CA VAL A 169 42.64 71.87 14.23
C VAL A 169 42.91 73.18 13.48
N ILE A 170 42.00 73.63 12.60
CA ILE A 170 42.16 74.90 11.88
C ILE A 170 42.05 76.10 12.83
N GLU A 171 41.07 76.12 13.74
CA GLU A 171 40.88 77.22 14.69
C GLU A 171 42.06 77.33 15.67
N GLU A 172 42.57 76.21 16.17
CA GLU A 172 43.72 76.16 17.08
C GLU A 172 45.01 76.63 16.38
N LEU A 173 45.24 76.20 15.12
CA LEU A 173 46.36 76.67 14.28
C LEU A 173 46.30 78.18 13.99
N VAL A 174 45.11 78.72 13.75
CA VAL A 174 44.92 80.15 13.47
C VAL A 174 45.21 81.00 14.72
N VAL A 175 44.78 80.54 15.91
CA VAL A 175 45.05 81.23 17.18
C VAL A 175 46.54 81.21 17.54
N THR A 176 47.23 80.08 17.37
CA THR A 176 48.68 79.99 17.62
C THR A 176 49.47 80.87 16.64
N LEU A 177 49.10 80.87 15.35
CA LEU A 177 49.78 81.67 14.33
C LEU A 177 49.52 83.19 14.49
N THR A 178 48.39 83.60 15.07
CA THR A 178 48.05 85.02 15.29
C THR A 178 48.63 85.58 16.60
N GLN A 179 48.89 84.75 17.60
CA GLN A 179 49.60 85.17 18.82
C GLN A 179 51.11 85.34 18.59
N GLU A 180 51.74 84.49 17.76
CA GLU A 180 53.18 84.55 17.49
C GLU A 180 53.62 85.74 16.61
N TRP A 181 52.72 86.29 15.78
CA TRP A 181 53.09 87.39 14.87
C TRP A 181 53.23 88.75 15.58
N ASN A 182 52.73 88.90 16.82
CA ASN A 182 52.62 90.20 17.49
C ASN A 182 53.72 90.56 18.49
N THR A 183 54.79 89.77 18.64
CA THR A 183 55.95 90.16 19.48
C THR A 183 57.29 89.96 18.79
N SER A 184 57.93 91.09 18.53
CA SER A 184 59.15 91.30 17.75
C SER A 184 60.44 90.68 18.33
N SER A 185 61.26 90.10 17.44
CA SER A 185 62.73 90.21 17.33
C SER A 185 63.63 89.81 18.51
N HIS A 186 64.04 88.53 18.61
CA HIS A 186 65.26 88.05 19.32
C HIS A 186 65.75 86.67 18.81
N PRO A 187 67.07 86.35 18.83
CA PRO A 187 67.62 85.09 18.30
C PRO A 187 67.25 83.82 19.08
N HIS A 188 66.80 83.92 20.33
CA HIS A 188 66.24 82.79 21.10
C HIS A 188 64.90 82.29 20.50
N LEU A 189 64.09 83.20 19.97
CA LEU A 189 62.84 82.86 19.26
C LEU A 189 63.12 82.13 17.94
N ALA A 190 64.27 82.34 17.31
CA ALA A 190 64.60 81.61 16.07
C ALA A 190 64.88 80.12 16.33
N VAL A 191 65.43 79.79 17.51
CA VAL A 191 65.65 78.40 17.94
C VAL A 191 64.33 77.77 18.34
N GLU A 192 63.52 78.44 19.16
CA GLU A 192 62.19 77.94 19.55
C GLU A 192 61.29 77.77 18.31
N LEU A 193 61.35 78.67 17.33
CA LEU A 193 60.61 78.58 16.09
C LEU A 193 61.15 77.48 15.14
N ALA A 194 62.45 77.16 15.23
CA ALA A 194 63.02 76.00 14.55
C ALA A 194 62.57 74.69 15.23
N ASP A 195 62.47 74.66 16.55
CA ASP A 195 62.00 73.50 17.33
C ASP A 195 60.49 73.27 17.15
N THR A 196 59.66 74.32 17.15
CA THR A 196 58.23 74.22 16.83
C THR A 196 58.02 73.81 15.37
N LYS A 197 58.84 74.32 14.45
CA LYS A 197 58.81 73.86 13.05
C LYS A 197 59.22 72.40 12.89
N ALA A 198 60.22 71.93 13.64
CA ALA A 198 60.67 70.54 13.62
C ALA A 198 59.60 69.59 14.17
N THR A 199 58.98 69.95 15.30
CA THR A 199 57.86 69.19 15.87
C THR A 199 56.64 69.18 14.95
N LEU A 200 56.32 70.30 14.29
CA LEU A 200 55.24 70.38 13.29
C LEU A 200 55.53 69.48 12.08
N CYS A 201 56.77 69.44 11.60
CA CYS A 201 57.19 68.48 10.57
C CYS A 201 57.01 67.02 11.02
N GLY A 202 57.36 66.69 12.26
CA GLY A 202 57.16 65.35 12.83
C GLY A 202 55.69 64.95 12.89
N VAL A 203 54.83 65.83 13.42
CA VAL A 203 53.38 65.62 13.48
C VAL A 203 52.79 65.47 12.07
N ARG A 204 53.28 66.23 11.08
CA ARG A 204 52.84 66.09 9.69
C ARG A 204 53.19 64.73 9.10
N GLN A 205 54.38 64.23 9.38
CA GLN A 205 54.80 62.91 8.92
C GLN A 205 53.98 61.80 9.58
N GLU A 206 53.78 61.86 10.90
CA GLU A 206 52.91 60.92 11.60
C GLU A 206 51.49 60.94 11.04
N LEU A 207 50.95 62.12 10.72
CA LEU A 207 49.65 62.26 10.08
C LEU A 207 49.63 61.58 8.71
N GLU A 208 50.62 61.79 7.85
CA GLU A 208 50.73 61.13 6.54
C GLU A 208 50.79 59.59 6.68
N GLU A 209 51.60 59.08 7.61
CA GLU A 209 51.70 57.64 7.89
C GLU A 209 50.38 57.05 8.40
N LYS A 210 49.70 57.75 9.33
CA LYS A 210 48.37 57.34 9.80
C LYS A 210 47.32 57.39 8.70
N THR A 211 47.40 58.38 7.80
CA THR A 211 46.47 58.50 6.67
C THR A 211 46.64 57.34 5.69
N LYS A 212 47.90 56.93 5.43
CA LYS A 212 48.20 55.76 4.61
C LYS A 212 47.69 54.48 5.26
N HIS A 213 47.96 54.28 6.55
CA HIS A 213 47.48 53.10 7.27
C HIS A 213 45.95 53.03 7.29
N LEU A 214 45.26 54.17 7.43
CA LEU A 214 43.81 54.23 7.34
C LEU A 214 43.31 53.85 5.93
N ALA A 215 44.01 54.27 4.87
CA ALA A 215 43.66 53.87 3.51
C ALA A 215 43.82 52.36 3.28
N ASP A 216 44.90 51.76 3.79
CA ASP A 216 45.17 50.32 3.68
C ASP A 216 44.09 49.51 4.43
N THR A 217 43.82 49.86 5.70
CA THR A 217 42.75 49.21 6.48
C THR A 217 41.35 49.39 5.85
N ARG A 218 41.07 50.55 5.25
CA ARG A 218 39.82 50.77 4.51
C ARG A 218 39.71 49.83 3.30
N HIS A 219 40.80 49.57 2.59
CA HIS A 219 40.81 48.64 1.47
C HIS A 219 40.56 47.20 1.94
N GLU A 220 41.20 46.78 3.03
CA GLU A 220 40.98 45.47 3.66
C GLU A 220 39.51 45.29 4.10
N VAL A 221 38.90 46.31 4.71
CA VAL A 221 37.49 46.27 5.10
C VAL A 221 36.58 46.11 3.87
N VAL A 222 36.85 46.84 2.78
CA VAL A 222 36.06 46.70 1.54
C VAL A 222 36.21 45.30 0.94
N GLN A 223 37.41 44.73 0.96
CA GLN A 223 37.63 43.37 0.48
C GLN A 223 36.86 42.35 1.32
N LEU A 224 36.91 42.44 2.64
CA LEU A 224 36.17 41.57 3.55
C LEU A 224 34.66 41.68 3.38
N VAL A 225 34.14 42.88 3.07
CA VAL A 225 32.71 43.08 2.76
C VAL A 225 32.31 42.35 1.47
N LEU A 226 33.16 42.38 0.43
CA LEU A 226 32.89 41.65 -0.81
C LEU A 226 32.92 40.13 -0.59
N GLU A 227 33.91 39.63 0.14
CA GLU A 227 34.01 38.20 0.50
C GLU A 227 32.79 37.74 1.33
N LEU A 228 32.32 38.59 2.26
CA LEU A 228 31.11 38.31 3.04
C LEU A 228 29.86 38.27 2.15
N GLN A 229 29.73 39.18 1.20
CA GLN A 229 28.61 39.18 0.25
C GLN A 229 28.61 37.92 -0.64
N GLU A 230 29.77 37.50 -1.11
CA GLU A 230 29.91 36.26 -1.88
C GLU A 230 29.56 35.03 -1.03
N ALA A 231 30.04 34.97 0.21
CA ALA A 231 29.70 33.90 1.14
C ALA A 231 28.20 33.86 1.48
N GLN A 232 27.56 35.02 1.65
CA GLN A 232 26.12 35.13 1.86
C GLN A 232 25.33 34.64 0.64
N HIS A 233 25.75 35.02 -0.57
CA HIS A 233 25.11 34.57 -1.80
C HIS A 233 25.21 33.05 -1.96
N ASN A 234 26.40 32.49 -1.77
CA ASN A 234 26.63 31.04 -1.83
C ASN A 234 25.79 30.29 -0.77
N ASN A 235 25.66 30.85 0.43
CA ASN A 235 24.81 30.27 1.47
C ASN A 235 23.33 30.29 1.06
N MET A 236 22.83 31.40 0.48
CA MET A 236 21.46 31.45 -0.05
C MET A 236 21.21 30.40 -1.14
N GLU A 237 22.16 30.18 -2.06
CA GLU A 237 22.05 29.14 -3.09
C GLU A 237 22.03 27.72 -2.49
N LEU A 238 22.90 27.44 -1.51
CA LEU A 238 22.90 26.17 -0.79
C LEU A 238 21.59 25.94 -0.03
N VAL A 239 21.04 26.97 0.61
CA VAL A 239 19.74 26.92 1.28
C VAL A 239 18.62 26.66 0.26
N ALA A 240 18.62 27.31 -0.90
CA ALA A 240 17.64 27.06 -1.94
C ALA A 240 17.73 25.63 -2.50
N SER A 241 18.94 25.12 -2.72
CA SER A 241 19.18 23.74 -3.17
C SER A 241 18.70 22.72 -2.13
N THR A 242 19.01 22.93 -0.86
CA THR A 242 18.52 22.06 0.22
C THR A 242 16.99 22.11 0.34
N GLN A 243 16.35 23.28 0.23
CA GLN A 243 14.89 23.39 0.24
C GLN A 243 14.24 22.65 -0.93
N SER A 244 14.80 22.75 -2.15
CA SER A 244 14.33 22.01 -3.32
C SER A 244 14.43 20.49 -3.10
N ALA A 245 15.55 20.00 -2.53
CA ALA A 245 15.70 18.60 -2.18
C ALA A 245 14.69 18.15 -1.10
N HIS A 246 14.39 19.00 -0.11
CA HIS A 246 13.37 18.72 0.90
C HIS A 246 11.96 18.65 0.30
N ALA A 247 11.65 19.49 -0.71
CA ALA A 247 10.37 19.48 -1.39
C ALA A 247 10.10 18.18 -2.17
N ALA A 248 11.14 17.51 -2.68
CA ALA A 248 11.02 16.22 -3.37
C ALA A 248 10.87 15.01 -2.42
N ARG A 249 11.16 15.18 -1.12
CA ARG A 249 11.10 14.12 -0.10
C ARG A 249 9.73 13.43 0.06
N PRO A 250 8.58 14.12 0.13
CA PRO A 250 7.27 13.47 0.22
C PRO A 250 6.93 12.58 -0.98
N GLU A 251 7.39 12.94 -2.19
CA GLU A 251 7.20 12.08 -3.36
C GLU A 251 8.03 10.80 -3.25
N LEU A 252 9.27 10.90 -2.78
CA LEU A 252 10.12 9.73 -2.49
C LEU A 252 9.53 8.83 -1.40
N ASP A 253 8.97 9.41 -0.34
CA ASP A 253 8.33 8.66 0.74
C ASP A 253 7.05 7.95 0.24
N SER A 254 6.25 8.62 -0.60
CA SER A 254 5.09 8.01 -1.28
C SER A 254 5.50 6.84 -2.18
N LEU A 255 6.59 6.99 -2.94
CA LEU A 255 7.12 5.92 -3.79
C LEU A 255 7.67 4.75 -2.96
N ARG A 256 8.33 5.00 -1.83
CA ARG A 256 8.77 3.94 -0.90
C ARG A 256 7.59 3.16 -0.34
N GLU A 257 6.53 3.83 0.10
CA GLU A 257 5.34 3.15 0.62
C GLU A 257 4.69 2.27 -0.46
N LYS A 258 4.60 2.79 -1.69
CA LYS A 258 4.11 2.02 -2.85
C LYS A 258 4.99 0.81 -3.13
N ALA A 259 6.31 0.94 -3.10
CA ALA A 259 7.24 -0.17 -3.29
C ALA A 259 7.05 -1.25 -2.21
N SER A 260 6.96 -0.87 -0.93
CA SER A 260 6.70 -1.82 0.16
C SER A 260 5.33 -2.48 0.04
N ARG A 261 4.32 -1.80 -0.50
CA ARG A 261 3.00 -2.40 -0.79
C ARG A 261 3.08 -3.42 -1.92
N VAL A 262 3.83 -3.13 -2.98
CA VAL A 262 4.07 -4.07 -4.08
C VAL A 262 4.77 -5.32 -3.56
N GLU A 263 5.82 -5.18 -2.76
CA GLU A 263 6.54 -6.31 -2.16
C GLU A 263 5.61 -7.22 -1.33
N ARG A 264 4.72 -6.65 -0.51
CA ARG A 264 3.70 -7.43 0.22
C ARG A 264 2.76 -8.19 -0.71
N LEU A 265 2.27 -7.53 -1.76
CA LEU A 265 1.39 -8.17 -2.75
C LEU A 265 2.10 -9.26 -3.54
N GLU A 266 3.39 -9.09 -3.84
CA GLU A 266 4.21 -10.12 -4.50
C GLU A 266 4.40 -11.35 -3.61
N MET A 267 4.62 -11.15 -2.30
CA MET A 267 4.69 -12.24 -1.33
C MET A 267 3.34 -12.98 -1.20
N GLU A 268 2.23 -12.26 -1.15
CA GLU A 268 0.89 -12.86 -1.16
C GLU A 268 0.62 -13.65 -2.45
N ALA A 269 0.96 -13.08 -3.61
CA ALA A 269 0.83 -13.74 -4.90
C ALA A 269 1.70 -15.00 -5.00
N MET A 270 2.92 -14.97 -4.46
CA MET A 270 3.79 -16.14 -4.35
C MET A 270 3.13 -17.22 -3.47
N GLY A 271 2.58 -16.85 -2.32
CA GLY A 271 1.86 -17.76 -1.43
C GLY A 271 0.64 -18.39 -2.11
N LEU A 272 -0.13 -17.62 -2.89
CA LEU A 272 -1.26 -18.14 -3.65
C LEU A 272 -0.83 -19.09 -4.77
N ARG A 273 0.26 -18.78 -5.49
CA ARG A 273 0.84 -19.67 -6.50
C ARG A 273 1.31 -20.99 -5.89
N GLN A 274 1.93 -20.96 -4.71
CA GLN A 274 2.32 -22.18 -4.01
C GLN A 274 1.11 -23.01 -3.62
N LYS A 275 0.07 -22.40 -3.03
CA LYS A 275 -1.18 -23.10 -2.70
C LYS A 275 -1.84 -23.71 -3.95
N GLN A 276 -1.84 -22.99 -5.06
CA GLN A 276 -2.35 -23.51 -6.33
C GLN A 276 -1.55 -24.73 -6.79
N LYS A 277 -0.22 -24.68 -6.71
CA LYS A 277 0.65 -25.81 -7.03
C LYS A 277 0.35 -27.02 -6.14
N ASP A 278 0.24 -26.81 -4.83
CA ASP A 278 -0.07 -27.89 -3.88
C ASP A 278 -1.43 -28.55 -4.18
N VAL A 279 -2.46 -27.76 -4.49
CA VAL A 279 -3.78 -28.29 -4.88
C VAL A 279 -3.70 -29.08 -6.19
N VAL A 280 -2.95 -28.59 -7.18
CA VAL A 280 -2.74 -29.30 -8.45
C VAL A 280 -2.03 -30.63 -8.19
N ASP A 281 -0.95 -30.63 -7.40
CA ASP A 281 -0.18 -31.84 -7.08
C ASP A 281 -1.03 -32.87 -6.31
N LEU A 282 -1.84 -32.41 -5.33
CA LEU A 282 -2.79 -33.27 -4.61
C LEU A 282 -3.86 -33.85 -5.54
N SER A 283 -4.43 -33.03 -6.44
CA SER A 283 -5.44 -33.51 -7.39
C SER A 283 -4.86 -34.50 -8.39
N ALA A 284 -3.61 -34.30 -8.83
CA ALA A 284 -2.90 -35.20 -9.72
C ALA A 284 -2.58 -36.53 -9.03
N ALA A 285 -2.16 -36.51 -7.77
CA ALA A 285 -1.97 -37.72 -6.96
C ALA A 285 -3.30 -38.49 -6.82
N ARG A 286 -4.40 -37.79 -6.50
CA ARG A 286 -5.71 -38.43 -6.37
C ARG A 286 -6.23 -39.02 -7.68
N MET A 287 -5.99 -38.35 -8.81
CA MET A 287 -6.33 -38.91 -10.12
C MET A 287 -5.52 -40.17 -10.43
N LYS A 288 -4.22 -40.21 -10.10
CA LYS A 288 -3.39 -41.41 -10.27
C LYS A 288 -3.93 -42.60 -9.45
N GLU A 289 -4.23 -42.38 -8.18
CA GLU A 289 -4.85 -43.41 -7.32
C GLU A 289 -6.16 -43.94 -7.93
N LEU A 290 -7.07 -43.06 -8.36
CA LEU A 290 -8.33 -43.48 -8.97
C LEU A 290 -8.15 -44.24 -10.29
N VAL A 291 -7.10 -43.92 -11.06
CA VAL A 291 -6.78 -44.65 -12.29
C VAL A 291 -6.26 -46.06 -11.95
N GLU A 292 -5.40 -46.19 -10.94
CA GLU A 292 -4.92 -47.48 -10.45
C GLU A 292 -6.07 -48.33 -9.88
N ASP A 293 -6.97 -47.73 -9.09
CA ASP A 293 -8.17 -48.38 -8.57
C ASP A 293 -9.08 -48.88 -9.71
N ASN A 294 -9.30 -48.07 -10.75
CA ASN A 294 -10.08 -48.48 -11.91
C ASN A 294 -9.43 -49.64 -12.68
N TYR A 295 -8.10 -49.64 -12.79
CA TYR A 295 -7.38 -50.73 -13.44
C TYR A 295 -7.57 -52.05 -12.66
N THR A 296 -7.40 -52.03 -11.34
CA THR A 296 -7.63 -53.23 -10.50
C THR A 296 -9.10 -53.68 -10.54
N SER A 297 -10.05 -52.75 -10.59
CA SER A 297 -11.47 -53.07 -10.77
C SER A 297 -11.76 -53.68 -12.14
N MET A 298 -11.06 -53.25 -13.18
CA MET A 298 -11.18 -53.86 -14.51
C MET A 298 -10.61 -55.27 -14.54
N ASP A 299 -9.45 -55.50 -13.92
CA ASP A 299 -8.82 -56.83 -13.84
C ASP A 299 -9.72 -57.81 -13.08
N THR A 300 -10.27 -57.39 -11.93
CA THR A 300 -11.22 -58.22 -11.16
C THR A 300 -12.51 -58.49 -11.93
N LYS A 301 -13.06 -57.51 -12.65
CA LYS A 301 -14.19 -57.72 -13.56
C LYS A 301 -13.84 -58.73 -14.66
N GLY A 302 -12.66 -58.63 -15.27
CA GLY A 302 -12.17 -59.56 -16.28
C GLY A 302 -12.13 -61.00 -15.76
N LEU A 303 -11.54 -61.20 -14.57
CA LEU A 303 -11.50 -62.51 -13.92
C LEU A 303 -12.91 -63.07 -13.64
N LEU A 304 -13.85 -62.23 -13.18
CA LEU A 304 -15.23 -62.64 -12.96
C LEU A 304 -15.94 -63.01 -14.28
N GLN A 305 -15.67 -62.29 -15.36
CA GLN A 305 -16.20 -62.62 -16.68
C GLN A 305 -15.65 -63.96 -17.18
N GLU A 306 -14.37 -64.24 -16.99
CA GLU A 306 -13.76 -65.55 -17.30
C GLU A 306 -14.37 -66.67 -16.46
N GLN A 307 -14.58 -66.45 -15.15
CA GLN A 307 -15.27 -67.43 -14.31
C GLN A 307 -16.70 -67.69 -14.78
N LEU A 308 -17.40 -66.65 -15.24
CA LEU A 308 -18.75 -66.76 -15.77
C LEU A 308 -18.77 -67.56 -17.08
N THR A 309 -17.85 -67.33 -18.01
CA THR A 309 -17.78 -68.12 -19.25
C THR A 309 -17.48 -69.60 -18.97
N VAL A 310 -16.61 -69.89 -17.99
CA VAL A 310 -16.37 -71.27 -17.53
C VAL A 310 -17.62 -71.88 -16.88
N ALA A 311 -18.39 -71.11 -16.12
CA ALA A 311 -19.66 -71.59 -15.57
C ALA A 311 -20.68 -71.89 -16.68
N TRP A 312 -20.79 -71.03 -17.69
CA TRP A 312 -21.66 -71.25 -18.84
C TRP A 312 -21.27 -72.49 -19.64
N SER A 313 -19.97 -72.72 -19.91
CA SER A 313 -19.54 -73.94 -20.61
C SER A 313 -19.82 -75.21 -19.82
N ARG A 314 -19.78 -75.14 -18.48
CA ARG A 314 -20.24 -76.26 -17.61
C ARG A 314 -21.74 -76.49 -17.73
N VAL A 315 -22.55 -75.43 -17.83
CA VAL A 315 -23.99 -75.54 -18.04
C VAL A 315 -24.30 -76.16 -19.41
N ASP A 316 -23.63 -75.72 -20.47
CA ASP A 316 -23.77 -76.33 -21.80
C ASP A 316 -23.43 -77.82 -21.75
N LYS A 317 -22.37 -78.19 -21.02
CA LYS A 317 -22.01 -79.60 -20.84
C LYS A 317 -23.05 -80.39 -20.05
N LEU A 318 -23.70 -79.78 -19.06
CA LEU A 318 -24.81 -80.41 -18.34
C LEU A 318 -26.00 -80.63 -19.27
N TYR A 319 -26.34 -79.66 -20.13
CA TYR A 319 -27.39 -79.83 -21.13
C TYR A 319 -27.10 -80.98 -22.10
N GLU A 320 -25.87 -81.09 -22.62
CA GLU A 320 -25.46 -82.24 -23.46
C GLU A 320 -25.66 -83.57 -22.73
N LEU A 321 -25.20 -83.66 -21.47
CA LEU A 321 -25.33 -84.87 -20.66
C LEU A 321 -26.79 -85.20 -20.30
N GLU A 322 -27.64 -84.18 -20.09
CA GLU A 322 -29.07 -84.37 -19.88
C GLU A 322 -29.76 -84.91 -21.14
N GLU A 323 -29.39 -84.41 -22.33
CA GLU A 323 -29.88 -84.92 -23.59
C GLU A 323 -29.49 -86.40 -23.77
N GLU A 324 -28.21 -86.73 -23.57
CA GLU A 324 -27.74 -88.12 -23.58
C GLU A 324 -28.48 -88.99 -22.56
N ASN A 325 -28.74 -88.48 -21.34
CA ASN A 325 -29.47 -89.19 -20.31
C ASN A 325 -30.91 -89.51 -20.73
N VAL A 326 -31.60 -88.55 -21.36
CA VAL A 326 -32.95 -88.74 -21.90
C VAL A 326 -32.93 -89.77 -23.03
N GLN A 327 -31.95 -89.70 -23.94
CA GLN A 327 -31.78 -90.68 -25.01
C GLN A 327 -31.49 -92.09 -24.46
N LEU A 328 -30.70 -92.21 -23.40
CA LEU A 328 -30.44 -93.51 -22.75
C LEU A 328 -31.69 -94.02 -22.03
N LYS A 329 -32.46 -93.15 -21.36
CA LYS A 329 -33.74 -93.52 -20.73
C LYS A 329 -34.76 -94.03 -21.75
N SER A 330 -34.87 -93.39 -22.93
CA SER A 330 -35.78 -93.86 -23.99
C SER A 330 -35.32 -95.19 -24.57
N LYS A 331 -34.02 -95.38 -24.81
CA LYS A 331 -33.45 -96.68 -25.23
C LYS A 331 -33.73 -97.77 -24.21
N LEU A 332 -33.56 -97.49 -22.91
CA LEU A 332 -33.88 -98.43 -21.84
C LEU A 332 -35.37 -98.79 -21.83
N TYR A 333 -36.26 -97.81 -21.99
CA TYR A 333 -37.69 -98.05 -22.08
C TYR A 333 -38.06 -98.96 -23.26
N CYS A 334 -37.49 -98.74 -24.45
CA CYS A 334 -37.69 -99.62 -25.61
C CYS A 334 -37.18 -101.05 -25.34
N LEU A 335 -36.01 -101.19 -24.71
CA LEU A 335 -35.46 -102.49 -24.33
C LEU A 335 -36.28 -103.19 -23.23
N GLN A 336 -36.95 -102.44 -22.34
CA GLN A 336 -37.86 -103.00 -21.33
C GLN A 336 -39.17 -103.51 -21.96
N LEU A 337 -39.64 -102.89 -23.04
CA LEU A 337 -40.81 -103.35 -23.80
C LEU A 337 -40.52 -104.54 -24.72
N ALA A 338 -39.27 -104.73 -25.15
CA ALA A 338 -38.87 -105.83 -26.04
C ALA A 338 -39.19 -107.22 -25.45
N PRO A 339 -38.92 -107.52 -24.15
CA PRO A 339 -39.36 -108.76 -23.52
C PRO A 339 -40.88 -108.98 -23.55
N ASP A 340 -41.69 -107.93 -23.37
CA ASP A 340 -43.15 -108.05 -23.43
C ASP A 340 -43.61 -108.37 -24.86
N THR A 341 -42.99 -107.76 -25.87
CA THR A 341 -43.27 -108.09 -27.28
C THR A 341 -42.79 -109.49 -27.63
N ASP A 342 -41.60 -109.88 -27.19
CA ASP A 342 -41.03 -111.21 -27.41
C ASP A 342 -41.87 -112.27 -26.70
N GLN A 343 -42.37 -111.99 -25.49
CA GLN A 343 -43.27 -112.86 -24.75
C GLN A 343 -44.59 -113.04 -25.49
N LYS A 344 -45.20 -111.96 -26.01
CA LYS A 344 -46.40 -112.06 -26.87
C LYS A 344 -46.15 -112.89 -28.12
N HIS A 345 -45.02 -112.69 -28.80
CA HIS A 345 -44.67 -113.49 -29.97
C HIS A 345 -44.46 -114.97 -29.60
N LEU A 346 -43.85 -115.26 -28.45
CA LEU A 346 -43.73 -116.63 -27.95
C LEU A 346 -45.08 -117.24 -27.59
N GLU A 347 -46.03 -116.45 -27.05
CA GLU A 347 -47.40 -116.87 -26.79
C GLU A 347 -48.15 -117.18 -28.09
N GLU A 348 -48.10 -116.29 -29.08
CA GLU A 348 -48.66 -116.51 -30.42
C GLU A 348 -48.10 -117.78 -31.07
N LEU A 349 -46.77 -117.96 -31.06
CA LEU A 349 -46.13 -119.17 -31.56
C LEU A 349 -46.53 -120.43 -30.78
N ARG A 350 -46.78 -120.33 -29.46
CA ARG A 350 -47.28 -121.44 -28.66
C ARG A 350 -48.72 -121.79 -29.03
N GLU A 351 -49.58 -120.81 -29.24
CA GLU A 351 -50.96 -121.00 -29.71
C GLU A 351 -50.98 -121.63 -31.10
N GLU A 352 -50.17 -121.15 -32.03
CA GLU A 352 -49.99 -121.77 -33.34
C GLU A 352 -49.48 -123.21 -33.22
N ASN A 353 -48.50 -123.47 -32.34
CA ASN A 353 -47.99 -124.82 -32.12
C ASN A 353 -49.07 -125.75 -31.54
N LEU A 354 -49.91 -125.26 -30.63
CA LEU A 354 -51.05 -126.00 -30.10
C LEU A 354 -52.11 -126.25 -31.17
N ALA A 355 -52.43 -125.26 -32.01
CA ALA A 355 -53.35 -125.39 -33.11
C ALA A 355 -52.84 -126.39 -34.16
N LEU A 356 -51.55 -126.34 -34.50
CA LEU A 356 -50.90 -127.31 -35.38
C LEU A 356 -50.90 -128.71 -34.77
N LYS A 357 -50.64 -128.86 -33.46
CA LYS A 357 -50.75 -130.15 -32.76
C LYS A 357 -52.18 -130.68 -32.73
N ALA A 358 -53.17 -129.81 -32.55
CA ALA A 358 -54.58 -130.18 -32.60
C ALA A 358 -54.99 -130.59 -34.02
N ALA A 359 -54.59 -129.83 -35.04
CA ALA A 359 -54.80 -130.19 -36.45
C ALA A 359 -54.09 -131.50 -36.82
N GLN A 360 -52.87 -131.73 -36.31
CA GLN A 360 -52.17 -132.99 -36.46
C GLN A 360 -52.91 -134.12 -35.75
N GLY A 361 -53.38 -133.90 -34.52
CA GLY A 361 -54.19 -134.86 -33.76
C GLY A 361 -55.48 -135.21 -34.50
N GLN A 362 -56.20 -134.21 -34.99
CA GLN A 362 -57.40 -134.38 -35.82
C GLN A 362 -57.07 -135.16 -37.09
N SER A 363 -55.98 -134.83 -37.79
CA SER A 363 -55.56 -135.58 -38.98
C SER A 363 -55.18 -137.04 -38.67
N VAL A 364 -54.59 -137.31 -37.50
CA VAL A 364 -54.31 -138.67 -37.02
C VAL A 364 -55.61 -139.40 -36.68
N GLU A 365 -56.58 -138.73 -36.05
CA GLU A 365 -57.91 -139.27 -35.79
C GLU A 365 -58.67 -139.56 -37.09
N ASP A 366 -58.66 -138.63 -38.05
CA ASP A 366 -59.22 -138.81 -39.38
C ASP A 366 -58.53 -139.97 -40.11
N SER A 367 -57.20 -140.11 -39.97
CA SER A 367 -56.44 -141.25 -40.52
C SER A 367 -56.78 -142.57 -39.83
N ASN A 368 -56.99 -142.56 -38.51
CA ASN A 368 -57.46 -143.72 -37.75
C ASN A 368 -58.91 -144.08 -38.10
N HIS A 369 -59.76 -143.09 -38.36
CA HIS A 369 -61.14 -143.28 -38.80
C HIS A 369 -61.18 -143.87 -40.21
N LEU A 370 -60.39 -143.34 -41.15
CA LEU A 370 -60.20 -143.93 -42.47
C LEU A 370 -59.62 -145.35 -42.37
N ARG A 371 -58.69 -145.61 -41.44
CA ARG A 371 -58.21 -146.97 -41.15
C ARG A 371 -59.34 -147.88 -40.65
N TRP A 372 -60.19 -147.40 -39.76
CA TRP A 372 -61.36 -148.14 -39.28
C TRP A 372 -62.36 -148.41 -40.41
N GLU A 373 -62.62 -147.44 -41.28
CA GLU A 373 -63.46 -147.63 -42.47
C GLU A 373 -62.85 -148.68 -43.42
N LEU A 374 -61.53 -148.67 -43.60
CA LEU A 374 -60.82 -149.71 -44.36
C LEU A 374 -60.90 -151.09 -43.69
N GLU A 375 -60.82 -151.18 -42.37
CA GLU A 375 -61.00 -152.43 -41.63
C GLU A 375 -62.44 -152.96 -41.74
N GLN A 376 -63.44 -152.09 -41.66
CA GLN A 376 -64.86 -152.44 -41.91
C GLN A 376 -65.09 -152.92 -43.34
N LEU A 377 -64.46 -152.29 -44.34
CA LEU A 377 -64.50 -152.76 -45.73
C LEU A 377 -63.77 -154.10 -45.93
N SER A 378 -62.74 -154.37 -45.13
CA SER A 378 -62.06 -155.68 -45.12
C SER A 378 -62.93 -156.78 -44.49
N GLU A 379 -63.65 -156.49 -43.41
CA GLU A 379 -64.60 -157.40 -42.77
C GLU A 379 -65.85 -157.64 -43.63
N ALA A 380 -66.30 -156.61 -44.35
CA ALA A 380 -67.35 -156.74 -45.38
C ALA A 380 -66.90 -157.59 -46.57
N SER A 381 -65.63 -157.48 -46.99
CA SER A 381 -65.06 -158.37 -48.03
C SER A 381 -64.97 -159.83 -47.56
N SER A 382 -64.71 -160.08 -46.27
CA SER A 382 -64.71 -161.42 -45.68
C SER A 382 -66.13 -162.03 -45.64
N CYS A 383 -67.16 -161.23 -45.38
CA CYS A 383 -68.56 -161.68 -45.39
C CYS A 383 -69.08 -161.97 -46.81
N PHE A 384 -68.60 -161.25 -47.83
CA PHE A 384 -69.00 -161.48 -49.22
C PHE A 384 -68.51 -162.83 -49.77
N LEU A 385 -67.32 -163.30 -49.33
CA LEU A 385 -66.78 -164.60 -49.73
C LEU A 385 -67.55 -165.80 -49.12
N LYS A 386 -68.27 -165.62 -48.01
CA LYS A 386 -69.10 -166.69 -47.41
C LYS A 386 -70.44 -166.87 -48.11
N LEU A 387 -70.98 -165.84 -48.76
CA LEU A 387 -72.26 -165.88 -49.47
C LEU A 387 -72.15 -166.48 -50.89
N ASP A 388 -70.96 -166.49 -51.49
CA ASP A 388 -70.74 -167.08 -52.83
C ASP A 388 -70.57 -168.62 -52.79
N GLN A 389 -70.27 -169.18 -51.62
CA GLN A 389 -70.11 -170.63 -51.42
C GLN A 389 -71.44 -171.38 -51.19
N GLU A 390 -72.50 -170.69 -50.76
CA GLU A 390 -73.85 -171.29 -50.56
C GLU A 390 -74.72 -171.27 -51.84
N LYS A 391 -74.33 -170.54 -52.89
CA LYS A 391 -75.12 -170.42 -54.13
C LYS A 391 -74.87 -171.57 -55.14
N GLN A 392 -73.84 -172.39 -54.95
CA GLN A 392 -73.47 -173.49 -55.86
C GLN A 392 -73.99 -174.90 -55.45
N SER A 393 -74.74 -175.04 -54.34
CA SER A 393 -75.22 -176.36 -53.84
C SER A 393 -76.71 -176.65 -54.07
N PHE A 394 -77.48 -175.72 -54.65
CA PHE A 394 -78.94 -175.85 -54.84
C PHE A 394 -79.46 -176.72 -56.03
N PRO A 395 -78.66 -177.28 -56.95
CA PRO A 395 -79.15 -178.25 -57.95
C PRO A 395 -79.22 -179.73 -57.51
N GLY A 396 -78.92 -180.08 -56.25
CA GLY A 396 -78.92 -181.47 -55.76
C GLY A 396 -80.21 -181.90 -55.03
N THR A 397 -81.00 -180.96 -54.55
CA THR A 397 -82.09 -181.23 -53.58
C THR A 397 -83.45 -181.51 -54.24
N ILE A 398 -83.60 -181.30 -55.56
CA ILE A 398 -84.86 -181.52 -56.29
C ILE A 398 -84.99 -182.96 -56.85
N GLN A 399 -83.90 -183.72 -56.93
CA GLN A 399 -83.93 -185.13 -57.37
C GLN A 399 -84.32 -186.11 -56.23
N GLY A 400 -84.16 -185.73 -54.95
CA GLY A 400 -84.53 -186.56 -53.80
C GLY A 400 -86.03 -186.58 -53.45
N LEU A 401 -86.82 -185.63 -53.98
CA LEU A 401 -88.28 -185.57 -53.75
C LEU A 401 -89.10 -186.30 -54.82
N ARG A 402 -88.48 -186.81 -55.91
CA ARG A 402 -89.14 -187.71 -56.87
C ARG A 402 -89.12 -189.18 -56.43
N ASP A 403 -88.11 -189.60 -55.67
CA ASP A 403 -87.95 -191.00 -55.26
C ASP A 403 -88.67 -191.33 -53.93
N ALA A 404 -89.09 -190.30 -53.16
CA ALA A 404 -89.87 -190.46 -51.92
C ALA A 404 -91.39 -190.61 -52.14
N SER A 405 -91.91 -190.30 -53.34
CA SER A 405 -93.35 -190.44 -53.64
C SER A 405 -93.75 -191.83 -54.16
N LEU A 406 -92.78 -192.67 -54.57
CA LEU A 406 -93.03 -194.05 -55.02
C LEU A 406 -92.95 -195.08 -53.87
N ALA A 407 -92.38 -194.71 -52.71
CA ALA A 407 -92.22 -195.60 -51.55
C ALA A 407 -93.35 -195.50 -50.50
N LEU A 408 -94.29 -194.56 -50.65
CA LEU A 408 -95.37 -194.30 -49.67
C LEU A 408 -96.76 -194.77 -50.10
N GLN A 409 -96.90 -195.39 -51.29
CA GLN A 409 -98.16 -196.01 -51.73
C GLN A 409 -98.11 -197.55 -51.74
N GLU A 410 -96.98 -198.16 -51.37
CA GLU A 410 -96.84 -199.63 -51.19
C GLU A 410 -96.79 -200.07 -49.72
N SER A 411 -96.96 -199.17 -48.75
CA SER A 411 -96.92 -199.52 -47.30
C SER A 411 -98.06 -198.87 -46.51
N SER A 412 -99.30 -199.10 -46.94
CA SER A 412 -100.48 -198.90 -46.09
C SER A 412 -101.63 -199.90 -46.36
N LEU A 413 -101.28 -201.12 -46.79
CA LEU A 413 -102.15 -202.30 -46.66
C LEU A 413 -101.29 -203.45 -46.09
N GLN A 414 -101.68 -203.96 -44.92
CA GLN A 414 -101.04 -204.97 -44.05
C GLN A 414 -99.99 -204.38 -43.08
N SER A 415 -100.32 -203.97 -41.84
CA SER A 415 -101.04 -204.79 -40.87
C SER A 415 -101.72 -203.92 -39.81
N ARG A 416 -103.04 -203.81 -39.90
CA ARG A 416 -103.94 -204.17 -38.80
C ARG A 416 -105.37 -204.02 -39.32
N GLU A 417 -105.94 -205.12 -39.76
CA GLU A 417 -106.88 -205.76 -38.86
C GLU A 417 -106.32 -207.18 -38.76
N VAL A 418 -106.12 -207.70 -37.57
CA VAL A 418 -107.17 -208.44 -36.86
C VAL A 418 -106.44 -208.94 -35.59
N GLU A 419 -107.00 -208.89 -34.38
CA GLU A 419 -108.14 -209.72 -34.04
C GLU A 419 -109.26 -208.95 -33.36
N GLU A 420 -110.07 -208.28 -34.19
CA GLU A 420 -111.37 -208.85 -34.54
C GLU A 420 -111.46 -208.89 -36.08
N GLU A 421 -112.05 -209.97 -36.61
CA GLU A 421 -112.35 -210.23 -38.04
C GLU A 421 -111.22 -210.53 -39.00
N ASN A 422 -110.56 -211.66 -38.72
CA ASN A 422 -109.90 -212.58 -39.64
C ASN A 422 -109.56 -212.07 -41.05
N GLN A 423 -108.26 -212.21 -41.36
CA GLN A 423 -107.70 -212.49 -42.69
C GLN A 423 -107.22 -211.30 -43.53
#